data_AF-A0A9C9DF19-F1
#
_entry.id   AF-A0A9C9DF19-F1
#
_cell.length_a   1.000
_cell.length_b   1.000
_cell.length_c   1.000
_cell.angle_alpha   90.00
_cell.angle_beta   90.00
_cell.angle_gamma   90.00
#
_symmetry.space_group_name_H-M   'P 1'
#
loop_
_entity.id
_entity.type
_entity.pdbx_description
1 polymer ?
#
loop_
_entity_poly.entity_id
_entity_poly.type
_entity_poly.pdbx_seq_one_letter_code
_entity_poly.pdbx_strand_id
1 'polypeptide(L)' 'MPSQKLPLDDFYRGRILNFGHRGARKQAPENTLPAFKRAAELGADG' A
#
# COMPACT_ATOMS: atom_id res chain seq x y z
N MET A 1 -11.19 -24.18 -19.95
CA MET A 1 -11.37 -23.69 -18.57
C MET A 1 -11.51 -22.17 -18.64
N PRO A 2 -12.66 -21.57 -18.28
CA PRO A 2 -12.76 -20.12 -18.27
C PRO A 2 -11.82 -19.59 -17.18
N SER A 3 -10.89 -18.72 -17.56
CA SER A 3 -10.03 -17.97 -16.64
C SER A 3 -10.94 -17.17 -15.72
N GLN A 4 -10.98 -17.53 -14.44
CA GLN A 4 -11.55 -16.68 -13.40
C GLN A 4 -10.73 -15.38 -13.42
N LYS A 5 -11.32 -14.28 -13.88
CA LYS A 5 -10.77 -12.95 -13.64
C LYS A 5 -10.67 -12.81 -12.13
N LEU A 6 -9.46 -12.87 -11.60
CA LEU A 6 -9.21 -12.59 -10.19
C LEU A 6 -9.80 -11.20 -9.89
N PRO A 7 -10.37 -10.95 -8.69
CA PRO A 7 -10.98 -9.66 -8.32
C PRO A 7 -9.95 -8.54 -8.11
N LEU A 8 -8.86 -8.57 -8.87
CA LEU A 8 -7.78 -7.58 -8.85
C LEU A 8 -8.31 -6.21 -9.30
N ASP A 9 -9.30 -6.19 -10.19
CA ASP A 9 -9.96 -4.94 -10.62
C ASP A 9 -10.57 -4.20 -9.41
N ASP A 10 -11.24 -4.92 -8.50
CA ASP A 10 -11.80 -4.34 -7.26
C ASP A 10 -10.71 -3.93 -6.27
N PHE A 11 -9.63 -4.71 -6.15
CA PHE A 11 -8.53 -4.42 -5.23
C PHE A 11 -7.71 -3.19 -5.67
N TYR A 12 -7.33 -3.14 -6.94
CA TYR A 12 -6.52 -2.07 -7.52
C TYR A 12 -7.37 -0.88 -7.97
N ARG A 13 -8.70 -1.03 -8.09
CA ARG A 13 -9.65 0.02 -8.50
C ARG A 13 -9.22 0.74 -9.79
N GLY A 14 -8.59 0.00 -10.70
CA GLY A 14 -8.07 0.54 -11.96
C GLY A 14 -6.94 1.55 -11.82
N ARG A 15 -6.26 1.65 -10.68
CA ARG A 15 -5.13 2.57 -10.46
C ARG A 15 -3.90 1.89 -9.86
N ILE A 16 -2.74 2.52 -10.04
CA ILE A 16 -1.51 2.12 -9.35
C ILE A 16 -1.70 2.37 -7.86
N LEU A 17 -1.32 1.39 -7.04
CA LEU A 17 -1.27 1.51 -5.59
C LEU A 17 0.15 1.83 -5.14
N ASN A 18 0.28 2.74 -4.20
CA ASN A 18 1.55 3.13 -3.58
C ASN A 18 1.64 2.54 -2.17
N PHE A 19 2.44 1.48 -2.00
CA PHE A 19 2.66 0.86 -0.69
C PHE A 19 3.98 1.29 -0.06
N GLY A 20 3.90 1.82 1.16
CA GLY A 20 5.06 2.16 1.97
C GLY A 20 5.75 0.91 2.50
N HIS A 21 6.78 0.41 1.81
CA HIS A 21 7.52 -0.78 2.24
C HIS A 21 8.11 -0.58 3.66
N ARG A 22 7.48 -1.25 4.64
CA ARG A 22 7.74 -1.13 6.09
C ARG A 22 7.42 0.25 6.67
N GLY A 23 6.39 0.91 6.12
CA GLY A 23 6.03 2.29 6.41
C GLY A 23 6.99 3.30 5.74
N ALA A 24 6.98 4.55 6.21
CA ALA A 24 7.90 5.60 5.76
C ALA A 24 9.30 5.40 6.34
N ARG A 25 9.96 4.27 6.04
CA ARG A 25 11.23 3.81 6.65
C ARG A 25 12.41 4.79 6.56
N LYS A 26 12.34 5.77 5.65
CA LYS A 26 13.35 6.83 5.50
C LYS A 26 13.11 8.02 6.44
N GLN A 27 11.92 8.12 7.04
CA GLN A 27 11.47 9.23 7.89
C GLN A 27 11.15 8.78 9.32
N ALA A 28 10.93 7.49 9.56
CA ALA A 28 10.69 6.91 10.88
C ALA A 28 11.22 5.46 10.95
N PRO A 29 11.45 4.90 12.15
CA PRO A 29 11.94 3.52 12.31
C PRO A 29 11.02 2.51 11.62
N GLU A 30 11.59 1.64 10.78
CA GLU A 30 10.82 0.66 10.00
C GLU A 30 9.97 -0.28 10.87
N ASN A 31 8.82 -0.72 10.35
CA ASN A 31 7.88 -1.62 11.05
C ASN A 31 7.35 -1.10 12.39
N THR A 32 7.20 0.22 12.53
CA THR A 32 6.61 0.83 13.72
C THR A 32 5.35 1.63 13.37
N LEU A 33 4.46 1.82 14.36
CA LEU A 33 3.25 2.64 14.19
C LEU A 33 3.56 4.05 13.65
N PRO A 34 4.60 4.77 14.12
CA PRO A 34 4.99 6.04 13.52
C PRO A 34 5.32 5.95 12.02
N ALA A 35 6.03 4.90 11.58
CA ALA A 35 6.35 4.75 10.15
C ALA A 35 5.11 4.49 9.29
N PHE A 36 4.16 3.68 9.78
CA PHE A 36 2.90 3.45 9.06
C PHE A 36 2.02 4.71 9.02
N LYS A 37 1.89 5.43 10.15
CA LYS A 37 1.18 6.71 10.20
C LYS A 37 1.78 7.71 9.22
N ARG A 38 3.12 7.83 9.22
CA ARG A 38 3.81 8.76 8.32
C ARG A 38 3.66 8.38 6.85
N ALA A 39 3.62 7.08 6.51
CA ALA A 39 3.33 6.64 5.15
C ALA A 39 1.92 7.05 4.69
N ALA A 40 0.92 6.88 5.55
CA ALA A 40 -0.45 7.29 5.27
C ALA A 40 -0.56 8.82 5.09
N GLU A 41 0.11 9.62 5.92
CA GLU A 41 0.17 11.08 5.77
C GLU A 41 0.80 11.54 4.45
N LEU A 42 1.73 10.75 3.90
CA LEU A 42 2.38 11.02 2.61
C LEU A 42 1.54 10.54 1.41
N GLY A 43 0.37 9.93 1.66
CA GLY A 43 -0.52 9.43 0.62
C GLY A 43 -0.22 8.01 0.14
N ALA A 44 0.44 7.19 0.97
CA ALA A 44 0.49 5.75 0.70
C ALA A 44 -0.91 5.12 0.84
N ASP A 45 -1.21 4.17 -0.02
CA ASP A 45 -2.44 3.37 0.01
C ASP A 45 -2.40 2.27 1.07
N GLY A 46 -1.20 1.94 1.57
CA GLY A 46 -0.94 1.02 2.66
C GLY A 46 0.55 0.85 2.95
#